data_AF-A0A7K7T2S8-F1
#
_entry.id   AF-A0A7K7T2S8-F1
#
_cell.length_a   1.000
_cell.length_b   1.000
_cell.length_c   1.000
_cell.angle_alpha   90.00
_cell.angle_beta   90.00
_cell.angle_gamma   90.00
#
_symmetry.space_group_name_H-M   'P 1'
#
loop_
_entity.id
_entity.type
_entity.pdbx_description
1 polymer ?
#
loop_
_entity_poly.entity_id
_entity_poly.type
_entity_poly.pdbx_seq_one_letter_code
_entity_poly.pdbx_strand_id
1 'polypeptide(L)'
;EESGAGRRPERERERERPAEEGPAERGPGAAFHMFVVMEDLLDKLKLLSYEEEVLRRHNMRPLSRHYFALATKPGEQFFMFCTLAAWLISRAGRPFEQPQEDDDPNAVISSVLSELRSF
;
A
#
# COMPACT_ATOMS: atom_id res chain seq x y z
N GLU A 1 -4.25 70.53 1.42
CA GLU A 1 -5.43 69.66 1.27
C GLU A 1 -5.53 69.38 -0.23
N GLU A 2 -5.53 68.18 -0.78
CA GLU A 2 -5.95 66.85 -0.35
C GLU A 2 -5.20 65.88 -1.30
N SER A 3 -4.48 64.88 -0.78
CA SER A 3 -3.89 63.84 -1.62
C SER A 3 -4.32 62.50 -1.06
N GLY A 4 -5.52 62.10 -1.46
CA GLY A 4 -6.03 60.75 -1.30
C GLY A 4 -5.71 59.93 -2.55
N ALA A 5 -4.91 58.90 -2.39
CA ALA A 5 -4.96 57.70 -3.22
C ALA A 5 -4.23 56.57 -2.49
N GLY A 6 -4.96 55.90 -1.60
CA GLY A 6 -4.55 54.59 -1.13
C GLY A 6 -4.68 53.55 -2.25
N ARG A 7 -3.80 52.55 -2.24
CA ARG A 7 -4.16 51.14 -2.41
C ARG A 7 -3.00 50.24 -1.98
N ARG A 8 -3.38 49.24 -1.20
CA ARG A 8 -2.57 48.32 -0.40
C ARG A 8 -1.69 47.41 -1.28
N PRO A 9 -0.48 47.00 -0.83
CA PRO A 9 0.23 45.93 -1.50
C PRO A 9 -0.44 44.58 -1.20
N GLU A 10 -0.41 43.75 -2.24
CA GLU A 10 -1.16 42.53 -2.44
C GLU A 10 -0.79 41.45 -1.42
N ARG A 11 -1.82 40.69 -1.06
CA ARG A 11 -1.76 39.53 -0.18
C ARG A 11 -0.75 38.53 -0.74
N GLU A 12 0.33 38.36 -0.01
CA GLU A 12 1.29 37.27 -0.15
C GLU A 12 0.49 35.96 -0.15
N ARG A 13 0.48 35.27 -1.29
CA ARG A 13 -0.11 33.94 -1.42
C ARG A 13 0.69 33.01 -0.54
N GLU A 14 0.20 32.84 0.68
CA GLU A 14 0.58 31.79 1.60
C GLU A 14 0.48 30.48 0.81
N ARG A 15 1.64 29.96 0.38
CA ARG A 15 1.75 28.60 -0.12
C ARG A 15 1.33 27.73 1.05
N GLU A 16 0.07 27.29 1.04
CA GLU A 16 -0.41 26.18 1.85
C GLU A 16 0.53 25.01 1.56
N ARG A 17 1.50 24.83 2.46
CA ARG A 17 2.25 23.59 2.54
C ARG A 17 1.19 22.56 2.92
N PRO A 18 1.02 21.45 2.18
CA PRO A 18 0.14 20.40 2.65
C PRO A 18 0.65 20.02 4.04
N ALA A 19 -0.22 20.16 5.04
CA ALA A 19 0.06 19.70 6.38
C ALA A 19 0.40 18.23 6.25
N GLU A 20 1.68 17.92 6.41
CA GLU A 20 2.12 16.55 6.59
C GLU A 20 1.46 16.12 7.90
N GLU A 21 0.35 15.37 7.80
CA GLU A 21 -0.33 14.76 8.95
C GLU A 21 0.67 13.82 9.61
N GLY A 22 1.48 14.39 10.50
CA GLY A 22 2.42 13.64 11.30
C GLY A 22 1.68 12.63 12.17
N PRO A 23 2.34 11.54 12.59
CA PRO A 23 1.73 10.43 13.34
C PRO A 23 1.18 10.79 14.74
N ALA A 24 1.09 12.08 15.09
CA ALA A 24 0.75 12.58 16.40
C ALA A 24 -0.75 12.54 16.76
N GLU A 25 -1.67 12.45 15.78
CA GLU A 25 -3.11 12.34 16.09
C GLU A 25 -3.58 10.91 16.41
N ARG A 26 -2.71 9.93 16.19
CA ARG A 26 -3.03 8.52 16.34
C ARG A 26 -2.60 8.08 17.74
N GLY A 27 -3.58 7.88 18.64
CA GLY A 27 -3.33 7.46 20.03
C GLY A 27 -2.43 6.21 20.13
N PRO A 28 -1.89 5.87 21.32
CA PRO A 28 -0.78 4.90 21.46
C PRO A 28 -1.00 3.52 20.81
N GLY A 29 -2.27 3.09 20.62
CA GLY A 29 -2.59 1.86 19.89
C GLY A 29 -2.35 1.91 18.38
N ALA A 30 -2.21 3.10 17.79
CA ALA A 30 -2.01 3.28 16.37
C ALA A 30 -0.70 2.72 15.83
N ALA A 31 0.36 2.74 16.65
CA ALA A 31 1.63 2.12 16.33
C ALA A 31 1.49 0.59 16.13
N PHE A 32 0.47 -0.02 16.75
CA PHE A 32 0.22 -1.45 16.67
C PHE A 32 -0.75 -1.86 15.57
N HIS A 33 -1.45 -0.89 14.96
CA HIS A 33 -2.48 -1.14 13.96
C HIS A 33 -1.99 -2.01 12.79
N MET A 34 -0.75 -1.79 12.32
CA MET A 34 -0.17 -2.55 11.21
C MET A 34 -0.02 -4.05 11.54
N PHE A 35 0.24 -4.40 12.79
CA PHE A 35 0.33 -5.80 13.20
C PHE A 35 -1.03 -6.48 13.25
N VAL A 36 -2.07 -5.76 13.70
CA VAL A 36 -3.45 -6.27 13.69
C VAL A 36 -3.92 -6.52 12.26
N VAL A 37 -3.65 -5.60 11.34
CA VAL A 37 -3.96 -5.78 9.90
C VAL A 37 -3.21 -6.96 9.32
N MET A 38 -1.93 -7.13 9.66
CA MET A 38 -1.12 -8.25 9.18
C MET A 38 -1.61 -9.61 9.70
N GLU A 39 -2.06 -9.66 10.96
CA GLU A 39 -2.62 -10.87 11.57
C GLU A 39 -3.94 -11.27 10.89
N ASP A 40 -4.87 -10.33 10.70
CA ASP A 40 -6.12 -10.55 9.98
C ASP A 40 -5.88 -10.99 8.52
N LEU A 41 -4.91 -10.35 7.83
CA LEU A 41 -4.50 -10.77 6.49
C LEU A 41 -4.00 -12.22 6.48
N LEU A 42 -3.10 -12.58 7.41
CA LEU A 42 -2.52 -13.92 7.45
C LEU A 42 -3.58 -14.99 7.70
N ASP A 43 -4.53 -14.73 8.59
CA ASP A 43 -5.60 -15.68 8.88
C ASP A 43 -6.54 -15.88 7.69
N LYS A 44 -6.89 -14.81 6.97
CA LYS A 44 -7.64 -14.90 5.71
C LYS A 44 -6.87 -15.69 4.64
N LEU A 45 -5.56 -15.48 4.51
CA LEU A 45 -4.72 -16.24 3.58
C LEU A 45 -4.67 -17.73 3.92
N LYS A 46 -4.62 -18.09 5.21
CA LYS A 46 -4.67 -19.49 5.66
C LYS A 46 -5.99 -20.18 5.33
N LEU A 47 -7.13 -19.49 5.53
CA LEU A 47 -8.45 -20.01 5.12
C LEU A 47 -8.52 -20.30 3.62
N LEU A 48 -7.71 -19.59 2.86
CA LEU A 48 -7.56 -19.67 1.42
C LEU A 48 -6.46 -20.66 0.98
N SER A 49 -5.82 -21.41 1.88
CA SER A 49 -4.75 -22.38 1.56
C SER A 49 -3.57 -21.77 0.77
N TYR A 50 -3.21 -20.52 1.06
CA TYR A 50 -2.15 -19.82 0.33
C TYR A 50 -0.78 -20.51 0.38
N GLU A 51 -0.50 -21.28 1.43
CA GLU A 51 0.77 -22.02 1.57
C GLU A 51 0.94 -23.05 0.44
N GLU A 52 -0.13 -23.73 0.07
CA GLU A 52 -0.10 -24.77 -0.96
C GLU A 52 -0.17 -24.17 -2.36
N GLU A 53 -0.98 -23.14 -2.54
CA GLU A 53 -1.24 -22.57 -3.85
C GLU A 53 -0.24 -21.51 -4.28
N VAL A 54 0.37 -20.82 -3.32
CA VAL A 54 1.31 -19.72 -3.60
C VAL A 54 2.71 -20.10 -3.14
N LEU A 55 2.90 -20.34 -1.84
CA LEU A 55 4.25 -20.51 -1.29
C LEU A 55 4.98 -21.72 -1.87
N ARG A 56 4.29 -22.85 -2.02
CA ARG A 56 4.87 -24.06 -2.63
C ARG A 56 5.29 -23.84 -4.09
N ARG A 57 4.54 -23.03 -4.86
CA ARG A 57 4.87 -22.74 -6.27
C ARG A 57 6.10 -21.84 -6.40
N HIS A 58 6.28 -20.93 -5.47
CA HIS A 58 7.40 -19.99 -5.46
C HIS A 58 8.58 -20.42 -4.57
N ASN A 59 8.54 -21.64 -4.01
CA ASN A 59 9.53 -22.17 -3.08
C ASN A 59 9.81 -21.22 -1.88
N MET A 60 8.74 -20.62 -1.36
CA MET A 60 8.80 -19.60 -0.32
C MET A 60 8.46 -20.17 1.06
N ARG A 61 9.02 -19.56 2.10
CA ARG A 61 8.73 -19.93 3.48
C ARG A 61 7.39 -19.32 3.95
N PRO A 62 6.71 -19.95 4.93
CA PRO A 62 5.55 -19.35 5.58
C PRO A 62 5.80 -17.92 6.05
N LEU A 63 4.81 -17.06 5.85
CA LEU A 63 4.91 -15.65 6.19
C LEU A 63 4.80 -15.47 7.72
N SER A 64 5.71 -14.70 8.30
CA SER A 64 5.59 -14.32 9.71
C SER A 64 4.44 -13.34 9.92
N ARG A 65 3.86 -13.29 11.14
CA ARG A 65 2.84 -12.29 11.51
C ARG A 65 3.30 -10.82 11.43
N HIS A 66 4.59 -10.58 11.19
CA HIS A 66 5.15 -9.24 11.03
C HIS A 66 5.61 -9.00 9.57
N TYR A 67 5.32 -9.92 8.64
CA TYR A 67 5.97 -9.93 7.32
C TYR A 67 5.75 -8.65 6.51
N PHE A 68 4.53 -8.11 6.46
CA PHE A 68 4.30 -6.78 5.85
C PHE A 68 4.27 -5.63 6.87
N ALA A 69 4.20 -5.94 8.17
CA ALA A 69 4.16 -4.92 9.21
C ALA A 69 5.54 -4.26 9.45
N LEU A 70 6.64 -4.93 9.10
CA LEU A 70 8.00 -4.43 9.23
C LEU A 70 8.71 -4.45 7.87
N ALA A 71 9.30 -3.33 7.46
CA ALA A 71 10.07 -3.21 6.21
C ALA A 71 11.47 -3.85 6.35
N THR A 72 11.53 -5.18 6.44
CA THR A 72 12.79 -5.92 6.66
C THR A 72 13.53 -6.19 5.35
N LYS A 73 12.80 -6.48 4.28
CA LYS A 73 13.32 -6.84 2.97
C LYS A 73 12.41 -6.29 1.87
N PRO A 74 12.51 -4.99 1.56
CA PRO A 74 11.55 -4.32 0.69
C PRO A 74 11.34 -4.99 -0.67
N GLY A 75 12.40 -5.48 -1.32
CA GLY A 75 12.29 -6.17 -2.61
C GLY A 75 11.54 -7.51 -2.52
N GLU A 76 11.93 -8.37 -1.59
CA GLU A 76 11.26 -9.68 -1.37
C GLU A 76 9.79 -9.48 -0.95
N GLN A 77 9.54 -8.49 -0.10
CA GLN A 77 8.20 -8.14 0.38
C GLN A 77 7.34 -7.59 -0.77
N PHE A 78 7.89 -6.74 -1.63
CA PHE A 78 7.19 -6.24 -2.81
C PHE A 78 6.82 -7.38 -3.75
N PHE A 79 7.77 -8.26 -4.08
CA PHE A 79 7.49 -9.42 -4.93
C PHE A 79 6.42 -10.33 -4.34
N MET A 80 6.48 -10.61 -3.03
CA MET A 80 5.44 -11.38 -2.33
C MET A 80 4.07 -10.69 -2.40
N PHE A 81 4.03 -9.37 -2.20
CA PHE A 81 2.80 -8.59 -2.30
C PHE A 81 2.17 -8.72 -3.69
N CYS A 82 2.97 -8.51 -4.73
CA CYS A 82 2.53 -8.63 -6.13
C CYS A 82 2.02 -10.04 -6.45
N THR A 83 2.74 -11.07 -5.98
CA THR A 83 2.36 -12.48 -6.13
C THR A 83 1.03 -12.79 -5.44
N LEU A 84 0.83 -12.34 -4.21
CA LEU A 84 -0.43 -12.53 -3.47
C LEU A 84 -1.58 -11.77 -4.12
N ALA A 85 -1.37 -10.52 -4.54
CA ALA A 85 -2.38 -9.70 -5.20
C ALA A 85 -2.85 -10.37 -6.51
N ALA A 86 -1.91 -10.81 -7.35
CA ALA A 86 -2.21 -11.53 -8.59
C ALA A 86 -3.05 -12.79 -8.34
N TRP A 87 -2.65 -13.59 -7.35
CA TRP A 87 -3.38 -14.81 -7.00
C TRP A 87 -4.78 -14.53 -6.45
N LEU A 88 -4.94 -13.53 -5.58
CA LEU A 88 -6.23 -13.16 -5.01
C LEU A 88 -7.20 -12.62 -6.06
N ILE A 89 -6.73 -11.74 -6.96
CA ILE A 89 -7.52 -11.21 -8.08
C ILE A 89 -7.97 -12.37 -9.01
N SER A 90 -7.02 -13.25 -9.36
CA SER A 90 -7.31 -14.45 -10.15
C SER A 90 -8.36 -15.35 -9.51
N ARG A 91 -8.26 -15.56 -8.20
CA ARG A 91 -9.23 -16.37 -7.46
C ARG A 91 -10.60 -15.70 -7.32
N ALA A 92 -10.67 -14.38 -7.38
CA ALA A 92 -11.92 -13.64 -7.44
C ALA A 92 -12.59 -13.70 -8.83
N GLY A 93 -12.04 -14.47 -9.78
CA GLY A 93 -12.62 -14.73 -11.09
C GLY A 93 -12.16 -13.79 -12.20
N ARG A 94 -11.17 -12.93 -11.94
CA ARG A 94 -10.57 -12.03 -12.93
C ARG A 94 -9.14 -12.48 -13.23
N PRO A 95 -8.84 -12.98 -14.44
CA PRO A 95 -7.49 -13.44 -14.75
C PRO A 95 -6.49 -12.29 -14.59
N PHE A 96 -5.45 -12.51 -13.79
CA PHE A 96 -4.39 -11.52 -13.58
C PHE A 96 -3.05 -12.16 -13.90
N GLU A 97 -2.27 -11.49 -14.76
CA GLU A 97 -0.94 -11.95 -15.12
C GLU A 97 0.01 -11.80 -13.92
N GLN A 98 0.80 -12.84 -13.65
CA GLN A 98 1.75 -12.79 -12.56
C GLN A 98 2.92 -11.85 -12.91
N PRO A 99 3.19 -10.82 -12.08
CA PRO A 99 4.29 -9.90 -12.33
C PRO A 99 5.65 -10.62 -12.35
N GLN A 100 6.50 -10.24 -13.28
CA GLN A 100 7.87 -10.71 -13.41
C GLN A 100 8.83 -9.84 -12.59
N GLU A 101 10.03 -10.37 -12.30
CA GLU A 101 11.05 -9.65 -11.51
C GLU A 101 11.58 -8.39 -12.21
N ASP A 102 11.55 -8.37 -13.55
CA ASP A 102 12.01 -7.25 -14.37
C ASP A 102 10.93 -6.18 -14.63
N ASP A 103 9.68 -6.43 -14.19
CA ASP A 103 8.58 -5.49 -14.39
C ASP A 103 8.77 -4.22 -13.55
N ASP A 104 8.40 -3.06 -14.11
CA ASP A 104 8.43 -1.80 -13.37
C ASP A 104 7.46 -1.86 -12.18
N PRO A 105 7.92 -1.61 -10.93
CA PRO A 105 7.09 -1.70 -9.74
C PRO A 105 5.83 -0.83 -9.79
N ASN A 106 5.93 0.38 -10.36
CA ASN A 106 4.79 1.30 -10.41
C ASN A 106 3.77 0.85 -11.45
N ALA A 107 4.21 0.26 -12.57
CA ALA A 107 3.33 -0.35 -13.56
C ALA A 107 2.56 -1.53 -12.96
N VAL A 108 3.23 -2.42 -12.23
CA VAL A 108 2.58 -3.56 -11.54
C VAL A 108 1.51 -3.09 -10.56
N ILE A 109 1.83 -2.10 -9.72
CA ILE A 109 0.86 -1.51 -8.79
C ILE A 109 -0.31 -0.86 -9.53
N SER A 110 -0.04 -0.17 -10.64
CA SER A 110 -1.08 0.44 -11.45
C SER A 110 -2.04 -0.61 -12.03
N SER A 111 -1.53 -1.75 -12.50
CA SER A 111 -2.34 -2.87 -12.98
C SER A 111 -3.20 -3.47 -11.87
N VAL A 112 -2.62 -3.72 -10.68
CA VAL A 112 -3.36 -4.22 -9.51
C VAL A 112 -4.50 -3.24 -9.15
N LEU A 113 -4.21 -1.95 -9.07
CA LEU A 113 -5.21 -0.92 -8.75
C LEU A 113 -6.30 -0.83 -9.83
N SER A 114 -5.95 -0.98 -11.10
CA SER A 114 -6.89 -0.97 -12.21
C SER A 114 -7.92 -2.09 -12.07
N GLU A 115 -7.46 -3.31 -11.80
CA GLU A 115 -8.35 -4.44 -11.56
C GLU A 115 -9.21 -4.24 -10.32
N LEU A 116 -8.61 -3.81 -9.19
CA LEU A 116 -9.34 -3.57 -7.94
C LEU A 116 -10.46 -2.53 -8.08
N ARG A 117 -10.28 -1.52 -8.93
CA ARG A 117 -11.31 -0.50 -9.22
C ARG A 117 -12.44 -1.00 -10.11
N SER A 118 -12.22 -2.11 -10.82
CA SER A 118 -13.19 -2.69 -11.74
C SER A 118 -14.13 -3.70 -11.08
N PHE A 119 -13.90 -4.03 -9.80
CA PHE A 119 -14.75 -4.91 -9.00
C PHE A 119 -16.13 -4.32 -8.71
#